data_AF-A0A960XZJ5-F1
#
_entry.id   AF-A0A960XZJ5-F1
#
_cell.length_a   1.000
_cell.length_b   1.000
_cell.length_c   1.000
_cell.angle_alpha   90.00
_cell.angle_beta   90.00
_cell.angle_gamma   90.00
#
_symmetry.space_group_name_H-M   'P 1'
#
loop_
_entity.id
_entity.type
_entity.pdbx_description
1 polymer ?
#
loop_
_entity_poly.entity_id
_entity_poly.type
_entity_poly.pdbx_seq_one_letter_code
_entity_poly.pdbx_strand_id
1 'polypeptide(L)'
;MHRIKEEKLSTQENHSMIKRRKPETRRMSFLAAPENAQSSRAESLTGMVKTEEESRRWLSLAFLLLASVWIPGALVVCTPANLEVSDIEFCTDYDVEGGNCSMQPFRVTHSEQLLADLGAISVIVREGKQLTWKDWNYHIYFDQPVTVGLFLKWNREASLQERADLRKDLHCIYSLNHPATGVSVRGELEGMRLEKEGLWCFDYLGTLLGELQKQEKTLQQKPDPSYFPVRLGLEVESSKKHLRRELTRNIVVTWR
;
A
#
# COMPACT_ATOMS: atom_id res chain seq x y z
N MET A 1 18.21 -50.09 -66.19
CA MET A 1 19.20 -49.85 -65.11
C MET A 1 19.80 -48.47 -65.32
N HIS A 2 19.40 -47.46 -64.56
CA HIS A 2 20.26 -46.31 -64.23
C HIS A 2 19.65 -45.57 -63.04
N ARG A 3 20.38 -45.60 -61.92
CA ARG A 3 20.15 -44.87 -60.66
C ARG A 3 20.29 -43.37 -60.94
N ILE A 4 19.30 -42.57 -60.52
CA ILE A 4 19.48 -41.14 -60.30
C ILE A 4 19.56 -40.92 -58.79
N LYS A 5 20.66 -40.30 -58.37
CA LYS A 5 21.08 -40.04 -57.00
C LYS A 5 20.29 -38.88 -56.40
N GLU A 6 20.00 -39.02 -55.11
CA GLU A 6 19.50 -37.98 -54.22
C GLU A 6 20.52 -36.83 -54.09
N GLU A 7 20.04 -35.59 -54.18
CA GLU A 7 20.81 -34.38 -53.89
C GLU A 7 20.27 -33.77 -52.59
N LYS A 8 21.10 -33.84 -51.54
CA LYS A 8 20.80 -33.29 -50.22
C LYS A 8 21.05 -31.79 -50.23
N LEU A 9 19.99 -31.00 -50.10
CA LEU A 9 20.08 -29.56 -49.81
C LEU A 9 20.46 -29.38 -48.33
N SER A 10 21.70 -28.94 -48.09
CA SER A 10 22.21 -28.50 -46.80
C SER A 10 21.79 -27.05 -46.57
N THR A 11 20.76 -26.82 -45.74
CA THR A 11 20.39 -25.49 -45.28
C THR A 11 21.32 -25.07 -44.15
N GLN A 12 22.17 -24.10 -44.43
CA GLN A 12 23.12 -23.52 -43.49
C GLN A 12 22.36 -22.53 -42.58
N GLU A 13 22.10 -22.94 -41.34
CA GLU A 13 21.51 -22.09 -40.30
C GLU A 13 22.50 -21.01 -39.85
N ASN A 14 22.19 -19.75 -40.19
CA ASN A 14 22.84 -18.58 -39.62
C ASN A 14 22.33 -18.35 -38.19
N HIS A 15 23.02 -18.94 -37.21
CA HIS A 15 22.88 -18.56 -35.81
C HIS A 15 23.50 -17.17 -35.57
N SER A 16 22.67 -16.13 -35.63
CA SER A 16 23.04 -14.81 -35.11
C SER A 16 23.02 -14.85 -33.58
N MET A 17 24.20 -14.81 -32.97
CA MET A 17 24.37 -14.55 -31.54
C MET A 17 23.92 -13.12 -31.22
N ILE A 18 22.67 -12.96 -30.78
CA ILE A 18 22.27 -11.77 -30.03
C ILE A 18 22.92 -11.90 -28.65
N LYS A 19 24.08 -11.26 -28.47
CA LYS A 19 24.67 -10.99 -27.16
C LYS A 19 23.67 -10.17 -26.36
N ARG A 20 22.91 -10.82 -25.48
CA ARG A 20 22.13 -10.18 -24.43
C ARG A 20 23.09 -9.38 -23.55
N ARG A 21 23.08 -8.05 -23.69
CA ARG A 21 23.72 -7.17 -22.71
C ARG A 21 23.00 -7.40 -21.38
N LYS A 22 23.76 -7.79 -20.36
CA LYS A 22 23.30 -7.77 -18.97
C LYS A 22 22.74 -6.38 -18.66
N PRO A 23 21.56 -6.25 -18.03
CA PRO A 23 21.15 -4.99 -17.46
C PRO A 23 22.19 -4.60 -16.40
N GLU A 24 22.85 -3.49 -16.66
CA GLU A 24 23.79 -2.86 -15.76
C GLU A 24 23.01 -2.47 -14.50
N THR A 25 23.32 -3.15 -13.39
CA THR A 25 22.77 -2.84 -12.08
C THR A 25 23.20 -1.42 -11.74
N ARG A 26 22.32 -0.45 -12.01
CA ARG A 26 22.50 0.94 -11.61
C ARG A 26 22.38 0.97 -10.09
N ARG A 27 23.49 0.72 -9.40
CA ARG A 27 23.68 1.07 -7.99
C ARG A 27 23.35 2.56 -7.90
N MET A 28 22.19 2.88 -7.34
CA MET A 28 21.93 4.22 -6.86
C MET A 28 22.87 4.45 -5.69
N SER A 29 23.98 5.11 -5.97
CA SER A 29 24.85 5.71 -4.97
C SER A 29 24.00 6.69 -4.19
N PHE A 30 23.67 6.34 -2.94
CA PHE A 30 23.16 7.30 -1.97
C PHE A 30 24.22 8.39 -1.81
N LEU A 31 23.97 9.54 -2.41
CA LEU A 31 24.67 10.78 -2.08
C LEU A 31 24.24 11.15 -0.67
N ALA A 32 25.20 11.02 0.25
CA ALA A 32 25.11 11.58 1.59
C ALA A 32 24.81 13.08 1.48
N ALA A 33 23.76 13.52 2.17
CA ALA A 33 23.48 14.93 2.35
C ALA A 33 24.58 15.55 3.23
N PRO A 34 25.08 16.75 2.90
CA PRO A 34 26.07 17.43 3.72
C PRO A 34 25.44 18.01 4.99
N GLU A 35 26.07 17.70 6.13
CA GLU A 35 25.95 18.45 7.38
C GLU A 35 26.26 19.93 7.12
N ASN A 36 25.34 20.83 7.47
CA ASN A 36 25.63 22.25 7.59
C ASN A 36 25.23 22.76 8.98
N ALA A 37 26.25 22.81 9.83
CA ALA A 37 26.71 23.93 10.64
C ALA A 37 25.68 25.00 11.07
N GLN A 38 25.50 25.05 12.40
CA GLN A 38 25.68 26.22 13.28
C GLN A 38 25.33 27.61 12.72
N SER A 39 24.30 28.22 13.31
CA SER A 39 24.27 29.67 13.52
C SER A 39 23.83 29.97 14.95
N SER A 40 24.80 30.41 15.72
CA SER A 40 24.67 30.99 17.05
C SER A 40 24.08 32.39 16.94
N ARG A 41 22.98 32.65 17.65
CA ARG A 41 22.55 34.02 17.96
C ARG A 41 22.37 34.14 19.46
N ALA A 42 23.36 34.77 20.07
CA ALA A 42 23.29 35.29 21.42
C ALA A 42 22.47 36.58 21.39
N GLU A 43 21.37 36.62 22.11
CA GLU A 43 20.76 37.88 22.56
C GLU A 43 20.74 37.89 24.08
N SER A 44 21.58 38.79 24.59
CA SER A 44 21.61 39.32 25.93
C SER A 44 20.35 40.13 26.19
N LEU A 45 19.65 39.87 27.29
CA LEU A 45 18.86 40.90 27.97
C LEU A 45 18.81 40.63 29.47
N THR A 46 19.60 41.46 30.13
CA THR A 46 19.62 41.79 31.54
C THR A 46 18.25 42.10 32.12
N GLY A 47 18.02 41.60 33.33
CA GLY A 47 17.43 42.40 34.40
C GLY A 47 15.95 42.18 34.70
N MET A 48 15.66 41.43 35.76
CA MET A 48 14.83 41.96 36.85
C MET A 48 14.94 41.06 38.09
N VAL A 49 15.70 41.57 39.07
CA VAL A 49 15.66 41.15 40.47
C VAL A 49 14.33 41.59 41.05
N LYS A 50 13.50 40.65 41.49
CA LYS A 50 12.39 40.91 42.42
C LYS A 50 12.30 39.79 43.45
N THR A 51 12.95 40.06 44.58
CA THR A 51 12.51 39.78 45.96
C THR A 51 11.93 38.39 46.23
N GLU A 52 12.87 37.50 46.55
CA GLU A 52 12.69 36.18 47.12
C GLU A 52 12.61 36.27 48.66
N GLU A 53 11.52 36.75 49.25
CA GLU A 53 11.43 36.72 50.74
C GLU A 53 10.03 36.77 51.41
N GLU A 54 8.92 36.42 50.76
CA GLU A 54 7.60 36.37 51.47
C GLU A 54 6.73 35.12 51.28
N SER A 55 7.01 34.23 50.31
CA SER A 55 6.11 33.08 50.03
C SER A 55 6.42 31.79 50.81
N ARG A 56 7.35 31.79 51.77
CA ARG A 56 7.72 30.59 52.54
C ARG A 56 6.93 30.36 53.83
N ARG A 57 6.03 31.27 54.23
CA ARG A 57 5.28 31.16 55.49
C ARG A 57 3.85 30.60 55.38
N TRP A 58 3.31 30.42 54.17
CA TRP A 58 1.98 29.85 53.97
C TRP A 58 1.96 28.36 53.57
N LEU A 59 3.12 27.74 53.32
CA LEU A 59 3.22 26.34 52.88
C LEU A 59 3.16 25.30 54.02
N SER A 60 3.31 25.69 55.29
CA SER A 60 3.39 24.72 56.40
C SER A 60 2.06 24.40 57.08
N LEU A 61 0.98 25.14 56.81
CA LEU A 61 -0.35 24.87 57.41
C LEU A 61 -1.36 24.25 56.43
N ALA A 62 -1.16 24.37 55.12
CA ALA A 62 -2.00 23.68 54.12
C ALA A 62 -1.60 22.20 53.91
N PHE A 63 -0.39 21.80 54.32
CA PHE A 63 0.14 20.45 54.10
C PHE A 63 -0.41 19.39 55.08
N LEU A 64 -1.11 19.78 56.15
CA LEU A 64 -1.60 18.84 57.18
C LEU A 64 -3.10 18.52 57.11
N LEU A 65 -3.88 19.16 56.22
CA LEU A 65 -5.31 18.87 56.02
C LEU A 65 -5.62 18.06 54.75
N LEU A 66 -4.61 17.71 53.94
CA LEU A 66 -4.76 16.86 52.75
C LEU A 66 -4.28 15.41 52.95
N ALA A 67 -3.94 15.02 54.19
CA ALA A 67 -3.37 13.70 54.49
C ALA A 67 -4.41 12.60 54.81
N SER A 68 -5.71 12.89 54.88
CA SER A 68 -6.71 11.95 55.40
C SER A 68 -7.79 11.50 54.41
N VAL A 69 -7.62 11.74 53.11
CA VAL A 69 -8.47 11.11 52.08
C VAL A 69 -7.62 10.18 51.21
N TRP A 70 -6.88 9.28 51.87
CA TRP A 70 -6.46 8.03 51.25
C TRP A 70 -7.71 7.15 51.14
N ILE A 71 -8.54 7.41 50.13
CA ILE A 71 -9.44 6.38 49.63
C ILE A 71 -8.50 5.32 49.06
N PRO A 72 -8.49 4.07 49.54
CA PRO A 72 -7.89 2.96 48.81
C PRO A 72 -8.75 2.75 47.56
N GLY A 73 -8.59 3.67 46.62
CA GLY A 73 -9.19 3.62 45.30
C GLY A 73 -8.61 2.41 44.66
N ALA A 74 -9.46 1.40 44.49
CA ALA A 74 -9.19 0.19 43.75
C ALA A 74 -8.32 0.55 42.56
N LEU A 75 -7.07 0.08 42.57
CA LEU A 75 -6.25 -0.01 41.37
C LEU A 75 -7.02 -0.95 40.44
N VAL A 76 -7.96 -0.39 39.68
CA VAL A 76 -8.57 -1.06 38.56
C VAL A 76 -7.40 -1.32 37.63
N VAL A 77 -6.90 -2.55 37.70
CA VAL A 77 -5.94 -3.08 36.74
C VAL A 77 -6.69 -3.08 35.41
N CYS A 78 -6.60 -1.97 34.68
CA CYS A 78 -7.04 -1.88 33.31
C CYS A 78 -6.18 -2.86 32.52
N THR A 79 -6.66 -4.09 32.37
CA THR A 79 -6.09 -4.99 31.38
C THR A 79 -6.23 -4.28 30.02
N PRO A 80 -5.13 -4.08 29.28
CA PRO A 80 -5.21 -3.41 27.99
C PRO A 80 -6.18 -4.19 27.12
N ALA A 81 -7.15 -3.48 26.54
CA ALA A 81 -8.15 -4.10 25.67
C ALA A 81 -7.44 -4.91 24.59
N ASN A 82 -8.04 -6.04 24.20
CA ASN A 82 -7.53 -6.84 23.10
C ASN A 82 -7.43 -5.97 21.83
N LEU A 83 -6.38 -6.20 21.04
CA LEU A 83 -6.22 -5.51 19.77
C LEU A 83 -7.31 -6.01 18.81
N GLU A 84 -8.15 -5.10 18.33
CA GLU A 84 -9.27 -5.40 17.44
C GLU A 84 -9.27 -4.42 16.27
N VAL A 85 -9.89 -4.82 15.16
CA VAL A 85 -10.07 -3.91 14.02
C VAL A 85 -11.25 -2.99 14.30
N SER A 86 -10.97 -1.70 14.37
CA SER A 86 -11.96 -0.64 14.61
C SER A 86 -12.59 -0.12 13.32
N ASP A 87 -11.82 -0.04 12.24
CA ASP A 87 -12.28 0.50 10.95
C ASP A 87 -11.54 -0.14 9.77
N ILE A 88 -12.13 0.00 8.58
CA ILE A 88 -11.58 -0.49 7.31
C ILE A 88 -11.76 0.59 6.23
N GLU A 89 -10.66 0.92 5.56
CA GLU A 89 -10.65 1.98 4.55
C GLU A 89 -10.08 1.44 3.23
N PHE A 90 -10.74 1.75 2.11
CA PHE A 90 -10.22 1.51 0.78
C PHE A 90 -9.48 2.74 0.27
N CYS A 91 -8.31 2.52 -0.30
CA CYS A 91 -7.51 3.54 -0.95
C CYS A 91 -7.40 3.25 -2.44
N THR A 92 -7.85 4.18 -3.27
CA THR A 92 -7.77 4.08 -4.73
C THR A 92 -6.37 4.38 -5.27
N ASP A 93 -5.61 5.18 -4.53
CA ASP A 93 -4.26 5.62 -4.90
C ASP A 93 -3.41 5.79 -3.64
N TYR A 94 -2.74 4.70 -3.25
CA TYR A 94 -1.87 4.64 -2.09
C TYR A 94 -0.46 5.12 -2.45
N ASP A 95 0.02 6.15 -1.76
CA ASP A 95 1.39 6.64 -1.87
C ASP A 95 2.32 5.70 -1.09
N VAL A 96 3.06 4.86 -1.82
CA VAL A 96 4.01 3.91 -1.27
C VAL A 96 5.14 4.60 -0.50
N GLU A 97 5.57 5.79 -0.95
CA GLU A 97 6.65 6.55 -0.32
C GLU A 97 6.16 7.24 0.95
N GLY A 98 5.03 7.94 0.88
CA GLY A 98 4.40 8.64 2.00
C GLY A 98 3.76 7.71 3.03
N GLY A 99 3.35 6.51 2.64
CA GLY A 99 2.61 5.58 3.49
C GLY A 99 1.19 6.07 3.82
N ASN A 100 0.57 6.82 2.92
CA ASN A 100 -0.75 7.40 3.10
C ASN A 100 -1.61 7.20 1.85
N CYS A 101 -2.91 7.49 1.95
CA CYS A 101 -3.78 7.54 0.78
C CYS A 101 -3.71 8.93 0.15
N SER A 102 -3.28 9.02 -1.11
CA SER A 102 -3.18 10.28 -1.87
C SER A 102 -4.55 10.93 -2.05
N MET A 103 -5.58 10.10 -2.22
CA MET A 103 -6.98 10.52 -2.23
C MET A 103 -7.61 10.33 -0.85
N GLN A 104 -8.61 11.13 -0.48
CA GLN A 104 -9.30 10.93 0.78
C GLN A 104 -9.86 9.50 0.87
N PRO A 105 -9.52 8.72 1.91
CA PRO A 105 -9.97 7.36 2.03
C PRO A 105 -11.50 7.32 2.15
N PHE A 106 -12.13 6.41 1.40
CA PHE A 106 -13.58 6.21 1.48
C PHE A 106 -13.89 5.38 2.73
N ARG A 107 -14.42 6.02 3.77
CA ARG A 107 -14.92 5.31 4.95
C ARG A 107 -16.19 4.55 4.61
N VAL A 108 -16.20 3.27 4.94
CA VAL A 108 -17.32 2.38 4.67
C VAL A 108 -18.41 2.60 5.71
N THR A 109 -19.26 3.59 5.51
CA THR A 109 -20.58 3.59 6.13
C THR A 109 -21.46 2.62 5.33
N HIS A 110 -22.15 1.72 6.04
CA HIS A 110 -22.82 0.56 5.46
C HIS A 110 -23.59 0.83 4.15
N SER A 111 -23.38 -0.06 3.17
CA SER A 111 -24.30 -0.44 2.08
C SER A 111 -24.43 0.35 0.78
N GLU A 112 -23.53 1.25 0.38
CA GLU A 112 -23.61 1.83 -0.97
C GLU A 112 -22.46 1.43 -1.89
N GLN A 113 -22.83 1.04 -3.12
CA GLN A 113 -21.95 0.73 -4.24
C GLN A 113 -21.16 1.96 -4.66
N LEU A 114 -20.16 2.33 -3.85
CA LEU A 114 -19.14 3.29 -4.26
C LEU A 114 -18.30 2.63 -5.35
N LEU A 115 -18.59 3.04 -6.59
CA LEU A 115 -17.69 2.86 -7.72
C LEU A 115 -16.39 3.58 -7.35
N ALA A 116 -15.29 2.82 -7.26
CA ALA A 116 -13.98 3.43 -7.25
C ALA A 116 -13.74 3.92 -8.69
N ASP A 117 -14.12 5.17 -8.95
CA ASP A 117 -13.81 5.84 -10.22
C ASP A 117 -12.31 6.14 -10.19
N LEU A 118 -11.53 5.24 -10.78
CA LEU A 118 -10.13 5.51 -11.02
C LEU A 118 -10.11 6.56 -12.13
N GLY A 119 -9.72 7.78 -11.75
CA GLY A 119 -9.73 8.94 -12.62
C GLY A 119 -9.14 8.67 -13.99
N ALA A 120 -9.56 9.45 -14.98
CA ALA A 120 -9.24 9.22 -16.39
C ALA A 120 -7.76 8.95 -16.66
N ILE A 121 -7.43 7.69 -16.97
CA ILE A 121 -6.09 7.27 -17.39
C ILE A 121 -5.99 7.54 -18.90
N SER A 122 -5.34 8.64 -19.26
CA SER A 122 -5.10 8.99 -20.67
C SER A 122 -4.01 8.09 -21.24
N VAL A 123 -4.36 7.20 -22.16
CA VAL A 123 -3.37 6.37 -22.84
C VAL A 123 -2.67 7.19 -23.92
N ILE A 124 -1.36 7.40 -23.76
CA ILE A 124 -0.54 7.99 -24.82
C ILE A 124 -0.34 6.94 -25.92
N VAL A 125 -1.11 7.05 -27.01
CA VAL A 125 -0.91 6.24 -28.21
C VAL A 125 0.41 6.67 -28.86
N ARG A 126 1.43 5.81 -28.79
CA ARG A 126 2.67 6.00 -29.57
C ARG A 126 2.35 5.67 -31.03
N GLU A 127 2.58 6.63 -31.93
CA GLU A 127 2.29 6.49 -33.36
C GLU A 127 2.88 5.18 -33.93
N GLY A 128 2.03 4.38 -34.58
CA GLY A 128 2.43 3.19 -35.34
C GLY A 128 2.46 1.86 -34.59
N LYS A 129 2.30 1.81 -33.25
CA LYS A 129 2.21 0.53 -32.50
C LYS A 129 0.78 0.28 -32.04
N GLN A 130 0.24 -0.91 -32.34
CA GLN A 130 -1.01 -1.36 -31.71
C GLN A 130 -0.78 -1.50 -30.21
N LEU A 131 -1.51 -0.70 -29.42
CA LEU A 131 -1.51 -0.81 -27.97
C LEU A 131 -2.23 -2.10 -27.56
N THR A 132 -1.56 -2.93 -26.78
CA THR A 132 -2.16 -4.13 -26.16
C THR A 132 -2.51 -3.87 -24.69
N TRP A 133 -3.35 -4.72 -24.10
CA TRP A 133 -3.57 -4.74 -22.66
C TRP A 133 -2.26 -4.83 -21.86
N LYS A 134 -1.29 -5.61 -22.34
CA LYS A 134 0.05 -5.67 -21.75
C LYS A 134 0.75 -4.31 -21.73
N ASP A 135 0.71 -3.57 -22.83
CA ASP A 135 1.32 -2.23 -22.91
C ASP A 135 0.60 -1.26 -21.96
N TRP A 136 -0.73 -1.37 -21.85
CA TRP A 136 -1.52 -0.54 -20.95
C TRP A 136 -1.23 -0.85 -19.47
N ASN A 137 -1.20 -2.12 -19.06
CA ASN A 137 -0.83 -2.51 -17.69
C ASN A 137 0.59 -2.07 -17.33
N TYR A 138 1.52 -2.16 -18.27
CA TYR A 138 2.88 -1.65 -18.08
C TYR A 138 2.87 -0.14 -17.83
N HIS A 139 2.10 0.62 -18.60
CA HIS A 139 1.97 2.07 -18.44
C HIS A 139 1.45 2.44 -17.04
N ILE A 140 0.37 1.81 -16.58
CA ILE A 140 -0.22 2.08 -15.26
C ILE A 140 0.55 1.46 -14.08
N TYR A 141 1.63 0.73 -14.36
CA TYR A 141 2.57 0.23 -13.36
C TYR A 141 3.80 1.13 -13.26
N PHE A 142 4.39 1.54 -14.40
CA PHE A 142 5.68 2.25 -14.44
C PHE A 142 5.55 3.76 -14.66
N ASP A 143 4.68 4.20 -15.56
CA ASP A 143 4.62 5.60 -16.01
C ASP A 143 3.60 6.42 -15.19
N GLN A 144 2.47 5.80 -14.86
CA GLN A 144 1.41 6.37 -14.04
C GLN A 144 0.95 5.31 -13.03
N PRO A 145 1.80 4.99 -12.02
CA PRO A 145 1.51 3.92 -11.07
C PRO A 145 0.18 4.19 -10.37
N VAL A 146 -0.76 3.25 -10.52
CA VAL A 146 -1.99 3.24 -9.72
C VAL A 146 -1.87 2.14 -8.69
N THR A 147 -1.76 2.53 -7.42
CA THR A 147 -1.61 1.58 -6.30
C THR A 147 -2.91 1.53 -5.52
N VAL A 148 -3.56 0.38 -5.52
CA VAL A 148 -4.76 0.18 -4.71
C VAL A 148 -4.38 -0.36 -3.35
N GLY A 149 -5.09 0.06 -2.31
CA GLY A 149 -4.76 -0.27 -0.93
C GLY A 149 -5.97 -0.52 -0.05
N LEU A 150 -5.73 -1.31 0.99
CA LEU A 150 -6.64 -1.57 2.09
C LEU A 150 -5.94 -1.18 3.39
N PHE A 151 -6.57 -0.32 4.17
CA PHE A 151 -6.12 0.02 5.51
C PHE A 151 -7.05 -0.60 6.55
N LEU A 152 -6.48 -1.39 7.45
CA LEU A 152 -7.15 -1.89 8.64
C LEU A 152 -6.70 -1.05 9.83
N LYS A 153 -7.64 -0.33 10.44
CA LYS A 153 -7.37 0.47 11.63
C LYS A 153 -7.60 -0.34 12.88
N TRP A 154 -6.68 -0.24 13.84
CA TRP A 154 -6.80 -0.86 15.14
C TRP A 154 -7.61 0.01 16.11
N ASN A 155 -8.20 -0.61 17.13
CA ASN A 155 -8.87 0.09 18.23
C ASN A 155 -7.90 0.81 19.19
N ARG A 156 -6.60 0.48 19.13
CA ARG A 156 -5.51 1.12 19.88
C ARG A 156 -4.18 0.92 19.16
N GLU A 157 -3.14 1.62 19.63
CA GLU A 157 -1.78 1.35 19.16
C GLU A 157 -1.34 -0.08 19.52
N ALA A 158 -0.81 -0.80 18.53
CA ALA A 158 -0.19 -2.10 18.70
C ALA A 158 1.23 -1.96 19.26
N SER A 159 1.54 -2.72 20.30
CA SER A 159 2.88 -2.76 20.90
C SER A 159 3.90 -3.36 19.92
N LEU A 160 5.19 -3.17 20.22
CA LEU A 160 6.27 -3.73 19.40
C LEU A 160 6.19 -5.26 19.28
N GLN A 161 5.89 -5.95 20.38
CA GLN A 161 5.76 -7.41 20.41
C GLN A 161 4.55 -7.87 19.60
N GLU A 162 3.40 -7.24 19.79
CA GLU A 162 2.19 -7.56 19.01
C GLU A 162 2.46 -7.40 17.52
N ARG A 163 3.14 -6.33 17.10
CA ARG A 163 3.48 -6.12 15.68
C ARG A 163 4.44 -7.18 15.14
N ALA A 164 5.38 -7.66 15.95
CA ALA A 164 6.26 -8.76 15.56
C ALA A 164 5.49 -10.07 15.35
N ASP A 165 4.47 -10.34 16.18
CA ASP A 165 3.62 -11.51 16.07
C ASP A 165 2.65 -11.39 14.89
N LEU A 166 2.01 -10.24 14.71
CA LEU A 166 1.10 -9.95 13.60
C LEU A 166 1.80 -10.08 12.25
N ARG A 167 3.06 -9.64 12.10
CA ARG A 167 3.81 -9.77 10.84
C ARG A 167 3.94 -11.22 10.36
N LYS A 168 3.91 -12.20 11.27
CA LYS A 168 4.01 -13.63 10.94
C LYS A 168 2.66 -14.28 10.66
N ASP A 169 1.57 -13.64 11.05
CA ASP A 169 0.22 -14.20 11.06
C ASP A 169 -0.70 -13.55 10.02
N LEU A 170 -0.49 -12.27 9.73
CA LEU A 170 -1.31 -11.52 8.79
C LEU A 170 -0.83 -11.74 7.36
N HIS A 171 -1.78 -12.05 6.47
CA HIS A 171 -1.56 -12.19 5.03
C HIS A 171 -2.52 -11.29 4.26
N CYS A 172 -1.99 -10.55 3.28
CA CYS A 172 -2.75 -9.66 2.43
C CYS A 172 -3.08 -10.37 1.11
N ILE A 173 -4.36 -10.58 0.83
CA ILE A 173 -4.84 -11.35 -0.32
C ILE A 173 -5.72 -10.47 -1.20
N TYR A 174 -5.66 -10.68 -2.52
CA TYR A 174 -6.60 -10.08 -3.46
C TYR A 174 -7.42 -11.14 -4.19
N SER A 175 -8.60 -10.73 -4.63
CA SER A 175 -9.38 -11.44 -5.63
C SER A 175 -9.87 -10.47 -6.70
N LEU A 176 -9.83 -10.89 -7.95
CA LEU A 176 -10.40 -10.15 -9.08
C LEU A 176 -11.41 -11.03 -9.80
N ASN A 177 -12.55 -10.47 -10.15
CA ASN A 177 -13.58 -11.14 -10.93
C ASN A 177 -14.09 -10.22 -12.04
N HIS A 178 -14.11 -10.73 -13.27
CA HIS A 178 -14.75 -10.06 -14.39
C HIS A 178 -16.20 -10.55 -14.51
N PRO A 179 -17.22 -9.69 -14.29
CA PRO A 179 -18.61 -10.13 -14.26
C PRO A 179 -19.14 -10.67 -15.59
N ALA A 180 -18.68 -10.12 -16.72
CA ALA A 180 -19.14 -10.52 -18.06
C ALA A 180 -18.57 -11.87 -18.51
N THR A 181 -17.29 -12.15 -18.22
CA THR A 181 -16.65 -13.42 -18.61
C THR A 181 -16.79 -14.51 -17.55
N GLY A 182 -17.07 -14.13 -16.30
CA GLY A 182 -17.10 -15.02 -15.14
C GLY A 182 -15.71 -15.46 -14.66
N VAL A 183 -14.63 -14.99 -15.30
CA VAL A 183 -13.26 -15.35 -14.91
C VAL A 183 -12.90 -14.68 -13.58
N SER A 184 -12.22 -15.44 -12.72
CA SER A 184 -11.71 -14.96 -11.45
C SER A 184 -10.27 -15.38 -11.22
N VAL A 185 -9.49 -14.50 -10.60
CA VAL A 185 -8.14 -14.78 -10.11
C VAL A 185 -8.04 -14.39 -8.63
N ARG A 186 -7.20 -15.11 -7.87
CA ARG A 186 -6.90 -14.83 -6.45
C ARG A 186 -5.39 -14.98 -6.27
N GLY A 187 -4.79 -14.10 -5.49
CA GLY A 187 -3.35 -14.12 -5.22
C GLY A 187 -2.99 -13.31 -3.98
N GLU A 188 -1.71 -13.32 -3.61
CA GLU A 188 -1.19 -12.50 -2.51
C GLU A 188 -0.84 -11.10 -3.03
N LEU A 189 -1.09 -10.08 -2.21
CA LEU A 189 -0.70 -8.70 -2.49
C LEU A 189 0.81 -8.53 -2.23
N GLU A 190 1.52 -7.82 -3.10
CA GLU A 190 2.96 -7.60 -2.95
C GLU A 190 3.32 -6.73 -1.72
N GLY A 191 2.50 -5.74 -1.41
CA GLY A 191 2.76 -4.73 -0.38
C GLY A 191 2.05 -5.02 0.94
N MET A 192 2.83 -5.11 2.03
CA MET A 192 2.32 -5.15 3.39
C MET A 192 3.13 -4.24 4.31
N ARG A 193 2.48 -3.28 4.97
CA ARG A 193 3.11 -2.35 5.91
C ARG A 193 2.35 -2.29 7.22
N LEU A 194 2.99 -2.76 8.29
CA LEU A 194 2.40 -2.80 9.62
C LEU A 194 2.82 -1.58 10.44
N GLU A 195 1.84 -0.79 10.85
CA GLU A 195 2.02 0.44 11.61
C GLU A 195 1.53 0.28 13.05
N LYS A 196 1.70 1.33 13.86
CA LYS A 196 1.19 1.31 15.25
C LYS A 196 -0.33 1.29 15.28
N GLU A 197 -0.96 2.07 14.40
CA GLU A 197 -2.42 2.26 14.39
C GLU A 197 -3.14 1.32 13.43
N GLY A 198 -2.43 0.56 12.60
CA GLY A 198 -3.08 -0.25 11.58
C GLY A 198 -2.15 -1.12 10.73
N LEU A 199 -2.72 -1.67 9.68
CA LEU A 199 -2.07 -2.44 8.63
C LEU A 199 -2.48 -1.89 7.27
N TRP A 200 -1.49 -1.62 6.42
CA TRP A 200 -1.68 -1.40 5.00
C TRP A 200 -1.40 -2.69 4.23
N CYS A 201 -2.32 -3.07 3.36
CA CYS A 201 -2.15 -4.06 2.29
C CYS A 201 -2.33 -3.35 0.95
N PHE A 202 -1.39 -3.47 0.02
CA PHE A 202 -1.46 -2.73 -1.23
C PHE A 202 -0.73 -3.43 -2.37
N ASP A 203 -1.12 -3.12 -3.61
CA ASP A 203 -0.47 -3.61 -4.82
C ASP A 203 -0.77 -2.70 -6.02
N TYR A 204 0.02 -2.82 -7.07
CA TYR A 204 -0.16 -2.09 -8.31
C TYR A 204 -1.30 -2.69 -9.12
N LEU A 205 -2.28 -1.86 -9.47
CA LEU A 205 -3.46 -2.28 -10.21
C LEU A 205 -3.11 -2.92 -11.56
N GLY A 206 -2.09 -2.41 -12.24
CA GLY A 206 -1.62 -2.98 -13.52
C GLY A 206 -1.18 -4.44 -13.41
N THR A 207 -0.55 -4.83 -12.30
CA THR A 207 -0.17 -6.22 -12.04
C THR A 207 -1.41 -7.10 -11.86
N LEU A 208 -2.34 -6.65 -11.02
CA LEU A 208 -3.56 -7.39 -10.71
C LEU A 208 -4.42 -7.61 -11.97
N LEU A 209 -4.67 -6.54 -12.74
CA LEU A 209 -5.43 -6.62 -14.00
C LEU A 209 -4.72 -7.47 -15.05
N GLY A 210 -3.39 -7.43 -15.10
CA GLY A 210 -2.60 -8.25 -15.99
C GLY A 210 -2.78 -9.75 -15.77
N GLU A 211 -2.87 -10.21 -14.52
CA GLU A 211 -3.12 -11.62 -14.21
C GLU A 211 -4.54 -12.05 -14.61
N LEU A 212 -5.55 -11.21 -14.41
CA LEU A 212 -6.91 -11.48 -14.88
C LEU A 212 -6.97 -11.59 -16.42
N GLN A 213 -6.41 -10.62 -17.14
CA GLN A 213 -6.41 -10.59 -18.61
C GLN A 213 -5.58 -11.71 -19.23
N LYS A 214 -4.53 -12.16 -18.54
CA LYS A 214 -3.76 -13.35 -18.90
C LYS A 214 -4.62 -14.61 -18.80
N GLN A 215 -5.41 -14.75 -17.73
CA GLN A 215 -6.34 -15.87 -17.56
C GLN A 215 -7.45 -15.87 -18.62
N GLU A 216 -7.93 -14.69 -19.02
CA GLU A 216 -8.91 -14.51 -20.10
C GLU A 216 -8.32 -14.62 -21.51
N LYS A 217 -6.98 -14.70 -21.63
CA LYS A 217 -6.25 -14.70 -22.91
C LYS A 217 -6.48 -13.42 -23.74
N THR A 218 -6.74 -12.30 -23.05
CA THR A 218 -6.93 -10.97 -23.65
C THR A 218 -5.68 -10.11 -23.57
N LEU A 219 -4.65 -10.50 -22.80
CA LEU A 219 -3.45 -9.67 -22.55
C LEU A 219 -2.72 -9.12 -23.80
N GLN A 220 -2.73 -9.84 -24.93
CA GLN A 220 -2.12 -9.40 -26.19
C GLN A 220 -3.09 -8.69 -27.14
N GLN A 221 -4.36 -8.58 -26.77
CA GLN A 221 -5.40 -7.95 -27.57
C GLN A 221 -5.39 -6.44 -27.34
N LYS A 222 -5.99 -5.70 -28.29
CA LYS A 222 -6.25 -4.28 -28.14
C LYS A 222 -7.18 -4.05 -26.95
N PRO A 223 -6.94 -3.04 -26.08
CA PRO A 223 -7.86 -2.71 -25.01
C PRO A 223 -9.28 -2.42 -25.51
N ASP A 224 -10.25 -3.07 -24.88
CA ASP A 224 -11.67 -2.87 -25.10
C ASP A 224 -12.21 -1.86 -24.08
N PRO A 225 -12.79 -0.74 -24.53
CA PRO A 225 -13.39 0.24 -23.63
C PRO A 225 -14.46 -0.32 -22.69
N SER A 226 -15.12 -1.42 -23.09
CA SER A 226 -16.21 -2.08 -22.35
C SER A 226 -15.75 -3.16 -21.36
N TYR A 227 -14.43 -3.35 -21.19
CA TYR A 227 -13.86 -4.36 -20.28
C TYR A 227 -14.25 -4.15 -18.81
N PHE A 228 -14.46 -2.90 -18.40
CA PHE A 228 -14.85 -2.55 -17.03
C PHE A 228 -16.38 -2.47 -16.91
N PRO A 229 -16.97 -2.77 -15.72
CA PRO A 229 -16.31 -2.90 -14.42
C PRO A 229 -15.67 -4.28 -14.15
N VAL A 230 -14.63 -4.28 -13.32
CA VAL A 230 -14.05 -5.49 -12.71
C VAL A 230 -14.23 -5.42 -11.19
N ARG A 231 -14.56 -6.53 -10.54
CA ARG A 231 -14.68 -6.60 -9.07
C ARG A 231 -13.34 -6.93 -8.45
N LEU A 232 -12.82 -6.03 -7.61
CA LEU A 232 -11.63 -6.22 -6.79
C LEU A 232 -12.01 -6.44 -5.33
N GLY A 233 -11.66 -7.59 -4.76
CA GLY A 233 -11.68 -7.86 -3.34
C GLY A 233 -10.28 -7.78 -2.75
N LEU A 234 -10.13 -7.08 -1.63
CA LEU A 234 -8.92 -7.05 -0.81
C LEU A 234 -9.24 -7.66 0.56
N GLU A 235 -8.41 -8.58 1.02
CA GLU A 235 -8.65 -9.38 2.21
C GLU A 235 -7.40 -9.43 3.10
N VAL A 236 -7.61 -9.39 4.41
CA VAL A 236 -6.60 -9.72 5.42
C VAL A 236 -6.97 -11.04 6.07
N GLU A 237 -6.15 -12.05 5.81
CA GLU A 237 -6.23 -13.35 6.46
C GLU A 237 -5.38 -13.36 7.74
N SER A 238 -5.83 -14.12 8.74
CA SER A 238 -5.17 -14.27 10.04
C SER A 238 -5.65 -15.54 10.74
N SER A 239 -4.81 -16.19 11.55
CA SER A 239 -5.29 -17.25 12.46
C SER A 239 -6.28 -16.69 13.49
N LYS A 240 -6.20 -15.40 13.82
CA LYS A 240 -7.08 -14.70 14.75
C LYS A 240 -8.31 -14.15 14.03
N LYS A 241 -9.46 -14.82 14.21
CA LYS A 241 -10.73 -14.46 13.52
C LYS A 241 -11.14 -12.99 13.67
N HIS A 242 -10.91 -12.37 14.83
CA HIS A 242 -11.29 -10.97 15.06
C HIS A 242 -10.49 -9.97 14.21
N LEU A 243 -9.34 -10.37 13.65
CA LEU A 243 -8.50 -9.54 12.79
C LEU A 243 -8.80 -9.70 11.29
N ARG A 244 -9.58 -10.71 10.89
CA ARG A 244 -9.89 -10.96 9.48
C ARG A 244 -10.83 -9.92 8.92
N ARG A 245 -10.54 -9.37 7.74
CA ARG A 245 -11.43 -8.41 7.07
C ARG A 245 -11.35 -8.59 5.56
N GLU A 246 -12.47 -8.33 4.89
CA GLU A 246 -12.56 -8.35 3.44
C GLU A 246 -13.31 -7.10 2.99
N LEU A 247 -12.86 -6.51 1.88
CA LEU A 247 -13.54 -5.42 1.22
C LEU A 247 -13.55 -5.61 -0.29
N THR A 248 -14.73 -5.60 -0.88
CA THR A 248 -14.90 -5.70 -2.33
C THR A 248 -15.41 -4.40 -2.95
N ARG A 249 -14.84 -4.00 -4.08
CA ARG A 249 -15.17 -2.80 -4.86
C ARG A 249 -15.22 -3.09 -6.36
N ASN A 250 -16.01 -2.30 -7.07
CA ASN A 250 -15.97 -2.28 -8.53
C ASN A 250 -14.92 -1.26 -8.96
N ILE A 251 -14.00 -1.71 -9.82
CA ILE A 251 -13.04 -0.88 -10.52
C ILE A 251 -13.65 -0.48 -11.85
N VAL A 252 -13.71 0.82 -12.10
CA VAL A 252 -14.10 1.39 -13.39
C VAL A 252 -12.96 2.26 -13.90
N VAL A 253 -12.67 2.13 -15.20
CA VAL A 253 -11.71 2.97 -15.90
C VAL A 253 -12.45 3.70 -17.01
N THR A 254 -12.33 5.02 -17.01
CA THR A 254 -12.90 5.88 -18.05
C THR A 254 -11.85 6.19 -19.12
N TRP A 255 -12.13 5.81 -20.36
CA TRP A 255 -11.27 6.07 -21.51
C TRP A 255 -11.49 7.49 -22.03
N ARG A 256 -10.41 8.20 -22.35
CA ARG A 256 -10.43 9.51 -23.02
C ARG A 256 -9.63 9.47 -24.31
#